data_AF-A0A7J6W1F4-F1
#
_entry.id   AF-A0A7J6W1F4-F1
#
_cell.length_a   1.000
_cell.length_b   1.000
_cell.length_c   1.000
_cell.angle_alpha   90.00
_cell.angle_beta   90.00
_cell.angle_gamma   90.00
#
_symmetry.space_group_name_H-M   'P 1'
#
loop_
_entity.id
_entity.type
_entity.pdbx_description
1 polymer ?
#
loop_
_entity_poly.entity_id
_entity_poly.type
_entity_poly.pdbx_seq_one_letter_code
_entity_poly.pdbx_strand_id
1 'polypeptide(L)' 'MHHDRHTGMRAIGALQHSKQSIWVPPMSDFIKINVDVAFSHSAAPFGIGYIMRNSSGKFLFASTETGNSTSPNEAECWG' A
#
# COMPACT_ATOMS: atom_id res chain seq x y z
N MET A 1 -7.30 -12.62 -52.05
CA MET A 1 -7.61 -12.93 -50.63
C MET A 1 -7.11 -11.77 -49.82
N HIS A 2 -8.04 -10.96 -49.35
CA HIS A 2 -7.85 -9.72 -48.63
C HIS A 2 -8.07 -10.03 -47.15
N HIS A 3 -7.16 -9.64 -46.26
CA HIS A 3 -7.46 -9.44 -44.84
C HIS A 3 -6.48 -8.42 -44.28
N ASP A 4 -6.90 -7.18 -44.40
CA ASP A 4 -6.57 -6.06 -43.51
C ASP A 4 -7.35 -6.24 -42.21
N ARG A 5 -6.70 -6.07 -41.03
CA ARG A 5 -7.29 -5.47 -39.80
C ARG A 5 -6.19 -4.95 -38.86
N HIS A 6 -6.05 -3.62 -38.88
CA HIS A 6 -6.19 -2.74 -37.73
C HIS A 6 -5.43 -3.02 -36.40
N THR A 7 -4.48 -2.12 -36.14
CA THR A 7 -4.51 -1.13 -35.05
C THR A 7 -4.87 -1.60 -33.64
N GLY A 8 -3.92 -1.47 -32.71
CA GLY A 8 -4.22 -1.52 -31.29
C GLY A 8 -3.00 -1.28 -30.42
N MET A 9 -2.52 -0.03 -30.37
CA MET A 9 -1.73 0.47 -29.25
C MET A 9 -2.42 0.06 -27.94
N ARG A 10 -1.83 -0.88 -27.19
CA ARG A 10 -2.14 -1.02 -25.77
C ARG A 10 -1.10 -0.24 -25.01
N ALA A 11 -1.39 1.04 -24.80
CA ALA A 11 -0.82 1.78 -23.68
C ALA A 11 -1.24 1.05 -22.40
N ILE A 12 -0.38 0.16 -21.90
CA ILE A 12 -0.54 -0.45 -20.58
C ILE A 12 0.06 0.50 -19.56
N GLY A 13 -0.78 0.94 -18.65
CA GLY A 13 -0.44 1.81 -17.53
C GLY A 13 -0.80 3.24 -17.82
N ALA A 14 -2.05 3.60 -17.55
CA ALA A 14 -2.32 4.95 -17.06
C ALA A 14 -1.27 5.23 -15.97
N LEU A 15 -0.36 6.17 -16.22
CA LEU A 15 0.45 6.76 -15.16
C LEU A 15 -0.57 7.29 -14.16
N GLN A 16 -0.80 6.53 -13.10
CA GLN A 16 -1.61 6.96 -11.98
C GLN A 16 -1.05 8.31 -11.60
N HIS A 17 -1.82 9.36 -11.87
CA HIS A 17 -1.49 10.71 -11.44
C HIS A 17 -1.39 10.59 -9.92
N SER A 18 -0.17 10.34 -9.43
CA SER A 18 0.10 10.34 -8.01
C SER A 18 -0.09 11.79 -7.65
N LYS A 19 -1.31 12.11 -7.20
CA LYS A 19 -1.52 13.24 -6.31
C LYS A 19 -0.47 13.00 -5.24
N GLN A 20 0.64 13.73 -5.31
CA GLN A 20 1.67 13.65 -4.29
C GLN A 20 0.97 14.11 -3.03
N SER A 21 0.48 13.14 -2.26
CA SER A 21 -0.03 13.34 -0.93
C SER A 21 1.20 13.72 -0.13
N ILE A 22 1.50 15.02 -0.09
CA ILE A 22 2.55 15.56 0.74
C ILE A 22 2.25 15.09 2.15
N TRP A 23 3.23 14.46 2.80
CA TRP A 23 3.06 13.98 4.16
C TRP A 23 2.68 15.17 5.06
N VAL A 24 1.47 15.12 5.63
CA VAL A 24 1.02 16.12 6.60
C VAL A 24 1.39 15.63 8.01
N PRO A 25 2.12 16.44 8.81
CA PRO A 25 2.42 16.11 10.20
C PRO A 25 1.15 16.03 11.06
N PRO A 26 1.12 15.18 12.10
CA PRO A 26 0.06 15.21 13.09
C PRO A 26 0.16 16.47 13.97
N MET A 27 -0.87 16.76 14.75
CA MET A 27 -0.82 17.79 15.80
C MET A 27 0.27 17.46 16.83
N SER A 28 0.74 18.47 17.57
CA SER A 28 1.93 18.41 18.46
C SER A 28 1.96 17.20 19.40
N ASP A 29 0.80 16.83 19.94
CA ASP A 29 0.64 15.78 20.96
C ASP A 29 0.19 14.43 20.37
N PHE A 30 0.21 14.31 19.03
CA PHE A 30 -0.21 13.12 18.32
C PHE A 30 0.95 12.44 17.61
N ILE A 31 0.82 11.13 17.47
CA ILE A 31 1.71 10.28 16.67
C ILE A 31 0.98 9.95 15.37
N LYS A 32 1.69 10.04 14.25
CA LYS A 32 1.21 9.54 12.97
C LYS A 32 1.77 8.14 12.75
N ILE A 33 0.86 7.19 12.54
CA ILE A 33 1.18 5.81 12.19
C ILE A 33 0.86 5.64 10.71
N ASN A 34 1.86 5.29 9.91
CA ASN A 34 1.67 4.85 8.54
C ASN A 34 1.72 3.32 8.54
N VAL A 35 0.69 2.68 7.98
CA VAL A 35 0.53 1.22 7.92
C VAL A 35 0.48 0.79 6.46
N ASP A 36 1.13 -0.31 6.14
CA ASP A 36 1.09 -0.97 4.83
C ASP A 36 0.93 -2.49 5.02
N VAL A 37 0.14 -3.12 4.16
CA VAL A 37 -0.15 -4.56 4.23
C VAL A 37 0.22 -5.21 2.90
N ALA A 38 1.02 -6.28 2.97
CA ALA A 38 1.36 -7.11 1.83
C ALA A 38 0.74 -8.50 2.00
N PHE A 39 -0.03 -8.96 1.01
CA PHE A 39 -0.66 -10.28 1.00
C PHE A 39 -0.23 -11.10 -0.21
N SER A 40 0.04 -12.39 0.01
CA SER A 40 0.34 -13.34 -1.07
C SER A 40 -0.83 -14.30 -1.31
N HIS A 41 -1.55 -14.10 -2.42
CA HIS A 41 -2.66 -14.99 -2.83
C HIS A 41 -2.22 -16.43 -3.10
N SER A 42 -0.95 -16.68 -3.42
CA SER A 42 -0.44 -18.01 -3.74
C SER A 42 -0.03 -18.83 -2.52
N ALA A 43 0.28 -18.17 -1.40
CA ALA A 43 0.78 -18.82 -0.19
C ALA A 43 -0.13 -18.63 1.03
N ALA A 44 -1.07 -17.68 1.00
CA ALA A 44 -1.93 -17.22 2.10
C ALA A 44 -1.30 -16.40 3.27
N PRO A 45 0.02 -16.15 3.39
CA PRO A 45 0.51 -15.24 4.42
C PRO A 45 0.26 -13.78 4.02
N PHE A 46 0.12 -12.94 5.05
CA PHE A 46 0.28 -11.51 4.93
C PHE A 46 1.35 -11.01 5.91
N GLY A 47 1.88 -9.83 5.61
CA GLY A 47 2.68 -9.02 6.51
C GLY A 47 2.07 -7.64 6.67
N ILE A 48 2.03 -7.14 7.89
CA ILE A 48 1.67 -5.76 8.24
C ILE A 48 2.95 -5.05 8.64
N GLY A 49 3.27 -3.94 7.99
CA GLY A 49 4.36 -3.04 8.37
C GLY A 49 3.80 -1.71 8.86
N TYR A 50 4.34 -1.18 9.96
CA TYR A 50 3.96 0.15 10.42
C TYR A 50 5.14 0.98 10.93
N ILE A 51 5.06 2.28 10.72
CA ILE A 51 6.04 3.28 11.17
C ILE A 51 5.33 4.42 11.91
N MET A 52 5.89 4.78 13.06
CA MET A 52 5.41 5.85 13.92
C MET A 52 6.34 7.05 13.84
N ARG A 53 5.76 8.24 13.59
CA ARG A 53 6.47 9.51 13.56
C ARG A 53 5.74 10.54 14.43
N ASN A 54 6.50 11.38 15.13
CA ASN A 54 5.92 12.51 15.87
C ASN A 54 5.52 13.67 14.92
N SER A 55 5.03 14.75 15.50
CA SER A 55 4.66 16.01 14.81
C SER A 55 5.79 16.68 14.04
N SER A 56 7.06 16.49 14.41
CA SER A 56 8.20 16.97 13.63
C SER A 56 8.66 16.02 12.52
N GLY A 57 7.96 14.90 12.33
CA GLY A 57 8.33 13.85 11.38
C GLY A 57 9.48 12.95 11.85
N LYS A 58 9.94 13.14 13.10
CA LYS A 58 10.98 12.30 13.73
C LYS A 58 10.45 10.89 13.88
N PHE A 59 11.25 9.93 13.45
CA PHE A 59 11.03 8.52 13.69
C PHE A 59 11.00 8.23 15.20
N LEU A 60 9.97 7.48 15.62
CA LEU A 60 9.85 6.98 16.98
C LEU A 60 10.05 5.47 17.04
N PHE A 61 9.33 4.73 16.18
CA PHE A 61 9.28 3.28 16.21
C PHE A 61 8.79 2.72 14.86
N ALA A 62 9.17 1.48 14.55
CA ALA A 62 8.57 0.68 13.49
C ALA A 62 8.58 -0.80 13.89
N SER A 63 7.59 -1.54 13.41
CA SER A 63 7.54 -2.99 13.57
C SER A 63 6.86 -3.63 12.38
N THR A 64 6.91 -4.96 12.38
CA THR A 64 6.22 -5.82 11.42
C THR A 64 5.53 -6.95 12.15
N GLU A 65 4.36 -7.32 11.66
CA GLU A 65 3.63 -8.52 12.09
C GLU A 65 3.37 -9.39 10.86
N THR A 66 3.36 -10.70 11.07
CA THR A 66 3.04 -11.67 10.02
C THR A 66 1.96 -12.62 10.50
N GLY A 67 1.10 -13.02 9.58
CA GLY A 67 0.01 -13.93 9.86
C GLY A 67 -0.40 -14.70 8.62
N ASN A 68 -1.35 -15.61 8.79
CA ASN A 68 -2.00 -16.31 7.69
C ASN A 68 -3.45 -15.84 7.63
N SER A 69 -3.93 -15.51 6.43
CA SER A 69 -5.30 -15.08 6.20
C SER A 69 -5.87 -15.79 4.98
N THR A 70 -7.18 -16.03 4.99
CA THR A 70 -7.86 -16.60 3.83
C THR A 70 -8.30 -15.54 2.82
N SER A 71 -8.24 -14.25 3.20
CA SER A 71 -8.59 -13.14 2.32
C SER A 71 -7.78 -11.85 2.61
N PRO A 72 -7.58 -10.96 1.62
CA PRO A 72 -6.96 -9.66 1.84
C PRO A 72 -7.71 -8.79 2.86
N ASN A 73 -9.04 -8.81 2.83
CA ASN A 73 -9.88 -8.01 3.74
C ASN A 73 -9.67 -8.41 5.21
N GLU A 74 -9.53 -9.71 5.50
CA GLU A 74 -9.19 -10.20 6.84
C GLU A 74 -7.76 -9.78 7.25
N ALA A 75 -6.82 -9.77 6.31
CA ALA A 75 -5.45 -9.33 6.57
C ALA A 75 -5.36 -7.82 6.90
N GLU A 76 -6.22 -6.99 6.28
CA GLU A 76 -6.29 -5.55 6.55
C GLU A 76 -6.94 -5.19 7.89
N CYS A 77 -7.74 -6.08 8.48
CA CYS A 77 -8.40 -5.89 9.78
C CYS A 77 -7.75 -6.64 10.94
N TRP A 78 -6.55 -7.19 10.74
CA TRP A 78 -5.87 -8.00 11.75
C TRP A 78 -5.34 -7.12 12.89
N GLY A 79 -5.77 -7.39 14.12
CA GLY A 79 -5.41 -6.66 15.34
C GLY A 79 -5.98 -7.29 16.61
#